data_AF-A0A0F9HA50-F1
#
_entry.id   AF-A0A0F9HA50-F1
#
_cell.length_a   1.000
_cell.length_b   1.000
_cell.length_c   1.000
_cell.angle_alpha   90.00
_cell.angle_beta   90.00
_cell.angle_gamma   90.00
#
_symmetry.space_group_name_H-M   'P 1'
#
loop_
_entity.id
_entity.type
_entity.pdbx_description
1 polymer ?
#
loop_
_entity_poly.entity_id
_entity_poly.type
_entity_poly.pdbx_seq_one_letter_code
_entity_poly.pdbx_strand_id
1 'polypeptide(L)'
;MRKGDKIRVPRSPKHKRKLSLAMIGNKNQERVHSLTTRAKISLSMNGNQNTRDYIHGATMRLRCSLAKLAEKNPLWLGGISFLPYTSEWTPTFRHQIKEGDSFTCQLCFVTPEDIKELHVHHIDYDKTNNRTDNLISLCHSCHSKTNHHRTEWGVYNGQFQRNEANVRDRYEGSPRVR
;
A
#
# COMPACT_ATOMS: atom_id res chain seq x y z
N MET A 1 -3.22 -27.61 -35.77
CA MET A 1 -3.20 -28.36 -34.49
C MET A 1 -2.61 -27.49 -33.39
N ARG A 2 -3.44 -26.98 -32.44
CA ARG A 2 -2.95 -26.18 -31.30
C ARG A 2 -2.25 -27.11 -30.31
N LYS A 3 -0.98 -26.85 -29.99
CA LYS A 3 -0.21 -27.62 -29.01
C LYS A 3 -0.96 -27.56 -27.67
N GLY A 4 -1.37 -28.73 -27.17
CA GLY A 4 -2.22 -28.88 -25.98
C GLY A 4 -1.68 -28.13 -24.77
N ASP A 5 -2.62 -27.62 -23.97
CA ASP A 5 -2.37 -26.91 -22.72
C ASP A 5 -1.59 -27.81 -21.74
N LYS A 6 -0.27 -27.59 -21.65
CA LYS A 6 0.55 -28.27 -20.66
C LYS A 6 0.13 -27.79 -19.27
N ILE A 7 -0.51 -28.66 -18.50
CA ILE A 7 -0.79 -28.43 -17.07
C ILE A 7 0.54 -28.11 -16.38
N ARG A 8 0.66 -26.88 -15.86
CA ARG A 8 1.86 -26.47 -15.10
C ARG A 8 1.89 -27.22 -13.77
N VAL A 9 2.75 -28.22 -13.67
CA VAL A 9 3.01 -28.92 -12.40
C VAL A 9 3.69 -27.95 -11.40
N PRO A 10 3.20 -27.85 -10.16
CA PRO A 10 3.84 -27.04 -9.13
C PRO A 10 5.29 -27.47 -8.85
N ARG A 11 6.20 -26.50 -8.69
CA ARG A 11 7.61 -26.79 -8.36
C ARG A 11 7.72 -27.41 -6.97
N SER A 12 8.54 -28.46 -6.84
CA SER A 12 8.80 -29.10 -5.54
C SER A 12 9.49 -28.13 -4.56
N PRO A 13 9.31 -28.31 -3.23
CA PRO A 13 9.99 -27.47 -2.23
C PRO A 13 11.51 -27.42 -2.40
N LYS A 14 12.15 -28.57 -2.70
CA LYS A 14 13.58 -28.66 -2.98
C LYS A 14 13.99 -27.79 -4.17
N HIS A 15 13.19 -27.81 -5.24
CA HIS A 15 13.44 -27.00 -6.42
C HIS A 15 13.26 -25.49 -6.12
N LYS A 16 12.23 -25.11 -5.35
CA LYS A 16 12.03 -23.73 -4.91
C LYS A 16 13.23 -23.23 -4.08
N ARG A 17 13.72 -24.04 -3.13
CA ARG A 17 14.91 -23.71 -2.32
C ARG A 17 16.16 -23.54 -3.18
N LYS A 18 16.42 -24.45 -4.12
CA LYS A 18 17.57 -24.37 -5.05
C LYS A 18 17.56 -23.06 -5.86
N LEU A 19 16.40 -22.67 -6.39
CA LEU A 19 16.25 -21.41 -7.09
C LEU A 19 16.47 -20.21 -6.18
N SER A 20 15.94 -20.24 -4.96
CA SER A 20 16.12 -19.16 -3.99
C SER A 20 17.59 -18.95 -3.64
N LEU A 21 18.32 -20.04 -3.38
CA LEU A 21 19.76 -19.99 -3.08
C LEU A 21 20.58 -19.41 -4.25
N ALA A 22 20.21 -19.73 -5.49
CA ALA A 22 20.88 -19.21 -6.67
C ALA A 22 20.66 -17.69 -6.90
N MET A 23 19.66 -17.10 -6.25
CA MET A 23 19.37 -15.66 -6.35
C MET A 23 20.09 -14.82 -5.30
N ILE A 24 20.63 -15.44 -4.24
CA ILE A 24 21.40 -14.75 -3.19
C ILE A 24 22.69 -14.21 -3.80
N GLY A 25 22.93 -12.90 -3.69
CA GLY A 25 24.13 -12.23 -4.21
C GLY A 25 24.12 -11.96 -5.73
N ASN A 26 22.99 -12.14 -6.41
CA ASN A 26 22.88 -11.84 -7.84
C ASN A 26 22.89 -10.33 -8.10
N LYS A 27 24.06 -9.80 -8.50
CA LYS A 27 24.29 -8.37 -8.82
C LYS A 27 23.39 -7.81 -9.92
N ASN A 28 22.71 -8.64 -10.73
CA ASN A 28 21.69 -8.14 -11.67
C ASN A 28 20.48 -7.52 -10.95
N GLN A 29 20.24 -7.85 -9.67
CA GLN A 29 19.18 -7.21 -8.89
C GLN A 29 19.50 -5.77 -8.50
N GLU A 30 20.78 -5.40 -8.47
CA GLU A 30 21.26 -4.05 -8.14
C GLU A 30 21.33 -3.14 -9.38
N ARG A 31 21.16 -3.71 -10.58
CA ARG A 31 21.35 -3.01 -11.83
C ARG A 31 20.08 -2.22 -12.19
N VAL A 32 20.12 -0.91 -11.97
CA VAL A 32 19.07 0.01 -12.44
C VAL A 32 19.10 0.08 -13.96
N HIS A 33 17.97 -0.18 -14.62
CA HIS A 33 17.86 -0.01 -16.07
C HIS A 33 17.97 1.47 -16.44
N SER A 34 18.76 1.75 -17.49
CA SER A 34 18.80 3.09 -18.08
C SER A 34 17.41 3.51 -18.56
N LEU A 35 17.16 4.82 -18.65
CA LEU A 35 15.90 5.36 -19.16
C LEU A 35 15.58 4.83 -20.57
N THR A 36 16.60 4.67 -21.41
CA THR A 36 16.46 4.13 -22.77
C THR A 36 16.05 2.65 -22.76
N THR A 37 16.62 1.83 -21.88
CA THR A 37 16.20 0.43 -21.71
C THR A 37 14.77 0.35 -21.17
N ARG A 38 14.40 1.19 -20.19
CA ARG A 38 13.02 1.26 -19.67
C ARG A 38 12.01 1.63 -20.77
N ALA A 39 12.36 2.62 -21.61
CA ALA A 39 11.52 3.02 -22.74
C ALA A 39 11.35 1.89 -23.76
N LYS A 40 12.42 1.17 -24.12
CA LYS A 40 12.35 0.01 -25.04
C LYS A 40 11.47 -1.11 -24.49
N ILE A 41 11.60 -1.43 -23.19
CA ILE A 41 10.73 -2.40 -22.52
C ILE A 41 9.27 -1.94 -22.57
N SER A 42 9.01 -0.67 -22.25
CA SER A 42 7.66 -0.10 -22.29
C SER A 42 7.03 -0.17 -23.69
N LEU A 43 7.79 0.18 -24.73
CA LEU A 43 7.33 0.09 -26.13
C LEU A 43 7.01 -1.35 -26.52
N SER A 44 7.85 -2.31 -26.13
CA SER A 44 7.62 -3.74 -26.40
C SER A 44 6.40 -4.32 -25.70
N MET A 45 5.98 -3.73 -24.57
CA MET A 45 4.80 -4.16 -23.83
C MET A 45 3.51 -3.49 -24.31
N ASN A 46 3.62 -2.35 -25.00
CA ASN A 46 2.47 -1.62 -25.53
C ASN A 46 1.82 -2.42 -26.68
N GLY A 47 0.51 -2.67 -26.58
CA GLY A 47 -0.25 -3.41 -27.60
C GLY A 47 -0.09 -4.93 -27.59
N ASN A 48 0.60 -5.52 -26.62
CA ASN A 48 0.69 -6.97 -26.51
C ASN A 48 -0.65 -7.58 -26.04
N GLN A 49 -1.44 -8.07 -27.01
CA GLN A 49 -2.79 -8.61 -26.80
C GLN A 49 -2.78 -9.84 -25.86
N ASN A 50 -1.73 -10.67 -25.91
CA ASN A 50 -1.60 -11.85 -25.03
C ASN A 50 -1.52 -11.44 -23.54
N THR A 51 -0.91 -10.30 -23.23
CA THR A 51 -0.90 -9.74 -21.87
C THR A 51 -2.21 -9.06 -21.49
N ARG A 52 -2.90 -8.40 -22.43
CA ARG A 52 -4.16 -7.68 -22.14
C ARG A 52 -5.28 -8.65 -21.75
N ASP A 53 -5.45 -9.73 -22.50
CA ASP A 53 -6.48 -10.75 -22.22
C ASP A 53 -6.13 -11.59 -20.97
N TYR A 54 -4.83 -11.81 -20.71
CA TYR A 54 -4.37 -12.49 -19.49
C TYR A 54 -4.48 -11.63 -18.23
N ILE A 55 -4.18 -10.33 -18.29
CA ILE A 55 -4.19 -9.42 -17.13
C ILE A 55 -5.63 -8.97 -16.81
N HIS A 56 -6.48 -8.77 -17.82
CA HIS A 56 -7.86 -8.32 -17.66
C HIS A 56 -8.92 -9.42 -17.80
N GLY A 57 -8.51 -10.67 -18.06
CA GLY A 57 -9.39 -11.83 -18.07
C GLY A 57 -10.10 -12.01 -16.72
N ALA A 58 -11.35 -12.46 -16.75
CA ALA A 58 -12.17 -12.66 -15.55
C ALA A 58 -11.47 -13.54 -14.50
N THR A 59 -10.75 -14.58 -14.96
CA THR A 59 -9.96 -15.49 -14.11
C THR A 59 -8.81 -14.79 -13.39
N MET A 60 -8.10 -13.87 -14.06
CA MET A 60 -7.01 -13.10 -13.45
C MET A 60 -7.53 -12.06 -12.47
N ARG A 61 -8.61 -11.34 -12.82
CA ARG A 61 -9.27 -10.41 -11.90
C ARG A 61 -9.72 -11.13 -10.62
N LEU A 62 -10.34 -12.30 -10.78
CA LEU A 62 -10.74 -13.14 -9.65
C LEU A 62 -9.53 -13.58 -8.83
N ARG A 63 -8.46 -14.10 -9.46
CA ARG A 63 -7.24 -14.51 -8.76
C ARG A 63 -6.61 -13.35 -7.97
N CYS A 64 -6.47 -12.18 -8.57
CA CYS A 64 -5.94 -10.98 -7.92
C CYS A 64 -6.82 -10.54 -6.75
N SER A 65 -8.15 -10.60 -6.91
CA SER A 65 -9.10 -10.31 -5.84
C SER A 65 -8.95 -11.30 -4.67
N LEU A 66 -8.99 -12.61 -4.96
CA LEU A 66 -8.85 -13.68 -3.97
C LEU A 66 -7.50 -13.64 -3.23
N ALA A 67 -6.45 -13.15 -3.88
CA ALA A 67 -5.13 -12.98 -3.27
C ALA A 67 -5.06 -11.81 -2.27
N LYS A 68 -6.06 -10.92 -2.26
CA LYS A 68 -6.16 -9.76 -1.36
C LYS A 68 -7.29 -9.90 -0.32
N LEU A 69 -7.90 -11.07 -0.21
CA LEU A 69 -8.95 -11.31 0.77
C LEU A 69 -8.38 -11.65 2.15
N ALA A 70 -8.94 -11.02 3.19
CA ALA A 70 -8.66 -11.29 4.59
C ALA A 70 -7.15 -11.42 4.87
N GLU A 71 -6.73 -12.52 5.50
CA GLU A 71 -5.36 -12.76 5.96
C GLU A 71 -4.31 -12.82 4.85
N LYS A 72 -4.73 -12.98 3.59
CA LYS A 72 -3.81 -12.93 2.45
C LYS A 72 -3.35 -11.50 2.14
N ASN A 73 -4.12 -10.50 2.59
CA ASN A 73 -3.72 -9.11 2.49
C ASN A 73 -2.81 -8.75 3.67
N PRO A 74 -1.55 -8.34 3.43
CA PRO A 74 -0.63 -7.96 4.51
C PRO A 74 -1.07 -6.74 5.33
N LEU A 75 -2.09 -6.01 4.86
CA LEU A 75 -2.68 -4.88 5.58
C LEU A 75 -3.95 -5.26 6.36
N TRP A 76 -4.39 -6.51 6.28
CA TRP A 76 -5.53 -6.97 7.05
C TRP A 76 -5.12 -7.18 8.50
N LEU A 77 -5.70 -6.37 9.38
CA LEU A 77 -5.44 -6.36 10.81
C LEU A 77 -6.64 -6.96 11.53
N GLY A 78 -7.01 -8.21 11.22
CA GLY A 78 -8.08 -8.92 11.94
C GLY A 78 -9.47 -8.29 11.85
N GLY A 79 -9.75 -7.47 10.82
CA GLY A 79 -11.07 -6.87 10.63
C GLY A 79 -11.34 -5.60 11.43
N ILE A 80 -10.32 -4.91 11.99
CA ILE A 80 -10.48 -3.62 12.68
C ILE A 80 -11.24 -2.56 11.86
N SER A 81 -11.24 -2.67 10.52
CA SER A 81 -12.02 -1.80 9.63
C SER A 81 -13.53 -1.90 9.87
N PHE A 82 -14.03 -3.05 10.35
CA PHE A 82 -15.44 -3.29 10.66
C PHE A 82 -15.84 -2.84 12.06
N LEU A 83 -14.87 -2.51 12.93
CA LEU A 83 -15.19 -1.96 14.24
C LEU A 83 -15.93 -0.62 14.08
N PRO A 84 -17.02 -0.41 14.84
CA PRO A 84 -17.80 0.81 14.77
C PRO A 84 -16.99 2.01 15.28
N TYR A 85 -17.33 3.18 14.78
CA TYR A 85 -16.91 4.43 15.42
C TYR A 85 -17.83 4.71 16.61
N THR A 86 -17.36 5.55 17.54
CA THR A 86 -18.20 6.05 18.64
C THR A 86 -19.27 7.01 18.11
N SER A 87 -20.30 7.26 18.92
CA SER A 87 -21.43 8.15 18.57
C SER A 87 -21.00 9.59 18.29
N GLU A 88 -19.87 10.02 18.85
CA GLU A 88 -19.29 11.36 18.65
C GLU A 88 -18.71 11.56 17.24
N TRP A 89 -18.43 10.47 16.51
CA TRP A 89 -17.85 10.52 15.16
C TRP A 89 -18.86 10.96 14.10
N THR A 90 -19.37 12.17 14.26
CA THR A 90 -20.41 12.77 13.43
C THR A 90 -19.80 13.54 12.25
N PRO A 91 -20.58 13.80 11.17
CA PRO A 91 -20.15 14.70 10.10
C PRO A 91 -19.73 16.09 10.60
N THR A 92 -20.47 16.65 11.55
CA THR A 92 -20.18 17.97 12.16
C THR A 92 -18.85 17.95 12.89
N PHE A 93 -18.58 16.93 13.69
CA PHE A 93 -17.31 16.80 14.40
C PHE A 93 -16.13 16.70 13.43
N ARG A 94 -16.25 15.87 12.38
CA ARG A 94 -15.22 15.79 11.33
C ARG A 94 -15.01 17.11 10.58
N HIS A 95 -16.06 17.92 10.43
CA HIS A 95 -15.95 19.23 9.81
C HIS A 95 -15.15 20.20 10.68
N GLN A 96 -15.36 20.19 12.01
CA GLN A 96 -14.60 21.02 12.96
C GLN A 96 -13.10 20.73 12.91
N ILE A 97 -12.71 19.46 12.78
CA ILE A 97 -11.29 19.09 12.62
C ILE A 97 -10.71 19.70 11.32
N LYS A 98 -11.44 19.58 10.20
CA LYS A 98 -11.02 20.15 8.92
C LYS A 98 -10.90 21.66 8.97
N GLU A 99 -11.82 22.31 9.66
CA GLU A 99 -11.81 23.76 9.86
C GLU A 99 -10.60 24.21 10.70
N GLY A 100 -10.29 23.49 11.78
CA GLY A 100 -9.07 23.71 12.57
C GLY A 100 -7.79 23.57 11.75
N ASP A 101 -7.77 22.62 10.81
CA ASP A 101 -6.68 22.39 9.85
C ASP A 101 -6.73 23.36 8.64
N SER A 102 -7.56 24.41 8.70
CA SER A 102 -7.74 25.40 7.63
C SER A 102 -8.13 24.78 6.28
N PHE A 103 -8.85 23.65 6.30
CA PHE A 103 -9.18 22.84 5.13
C PHE A 103 -7.97 22.46 4.27
N THR A 104 -6.81 22.25 4.90
CA THR A 104 -5.59 21.82 4.20
C THR A 104 -5.13 20.44 4.66
N CYS A 105 -4.50 19.69 3.75
CA CYS A 105 -3.85 18.44 4.11
C CYS A 105 -2.63 18.72 4.98
N GLN A 106 -2.59 18.19 6.21
CA GLN A 106 -1.49 18.46 7.15
C GLN A 106 -0.19 17.70 6.86
N LEU A 107 -0.13 16.91 5.77
CA LEU A 107 1.08 16.21 5.33
C LEU A 107 1.70 16.80 4.06
N CYS A 108 0.87 17.20 3.09
CA CYS A 108 1.35 17.71 1.80
C CYS A 108 0.83 19.11 1.46
N PHE A 109 0.08 19.72 2.37
CA PHE A 109 -0.42 21.10 2.29
C PHE A 109 -1.29 21.42 1.07
N VAL A 110 -1.83 20.39 0.40
CA VAL A 110 -2.78 20.57 -0.70
C VAL A 110 -4.09 21.12 -0.16
N THR A 111 -4.68 22.06 -0.91
CA THR A 111 -5.93 22.75 -0.58
C THR A 111 -7.12 22.09 -1.31
N PRO A 112 -8.37 22.41 -0.93
CA PRO A 112 -9.57 21.78 -1.49
C PRO A 112 -9.78 22.07 -2.99
N GLU A 113 -9.18 23.12 -3.53
CA GLU A 113 -9.29 23.45 -4.96
C GLU A 113 -8.65 22.38 -5.86
N ASP A 114 -7.64 21.68 -5.34
CA ASP A 114 -6.85 20.69 -6.08
C ASP A 114 -7.31 19.24 -5.83
N ILE A 115 -8.29 19.02 -4.92
CA ILE A 115 -8.72 17.67 -4.51
C ILE A 115 -10.24 17.57 -4.36
N LYS A 116 -10.75 16.34 -4.41
CA LYS A 116 -12.19 16.09 -4.22
C LYS A 116 -12.66 16.32 -2.78
N GLU A 117 -11.90 15.84 -1.80
CA GLU A 117 -12.22 15.94 -0.38
C GLU A 117 -11.02 15.66 0.52
N LEU A 118 -11.08 16.18 1.76
CA LEU A 118 -10.22 15.77 2.86
C LEU A 118 -10.90 14.69 3.71
N HIS A 119 -10.07 13.81 4.27
CA HIS A 119 -10.46 12.80 5.25
C HIS A 119 -9.84 13.13 6.61
N VAL A 120 -10.56 12.83 7.69
CA VAL A 120 -10.01 12.92 9.04
C VAL A 120 -9.40 11.57 9.41
N HIS A 121 -8.16 11.58 9.86
CA HIS A 121 -7.37 10.42 10.21
C HIS A 121 -7.09 10.39 11.72
N HIS A 122 -7.27 9.25 12.36
CA HIS A 122 -6.78 8.99 13.72
C HIS A 122 -5.28 8.68 13.66
N ILE A 123 -4.46 9.48 14.34
CA ILE A 123 -3.00 9.38 14.34
C ILE A 123 -2.54 8.07 14.99
N ASP A 124 -3.19 7.67 16.08
CA ASP A 124 -2.96 6.39 16.78
C ASP A 124 -3.65 5.17 16.15
N TYR A 125 -4.46 5.39 15.11
CA TYR A 125 -5.29 4.40 14.43
C TYR A 125 -6.38 3.74 15.30
N ASP A 126 -6.67 4.28 16.48
CA ASP A 126 -7.80 3.90 17.31
C ASP A 126 -9.02 4.77 16.99
N LYS A 127 -10.03 4.17 16.34
CA LYS A 127 -11.28 4.83 15.95
C LYS A 127 -12.11 5.35 17.13
N THR A 128 -11.79 4.93 18.35
CA THR A 128 -12.49 5.37 19.56
C THR A 128 -11.85 6.59 20.20
N ASN A 129 -10.60 6.91 19.85
CA ASN A 129 -9.87 8.06 20.38
C ASN A 129 -10.13 9.33 19.56
N ASN A 130 -11.24 10.00 19.85
CA ASN A 130 -11.65 11.24 19.18
C ASN A 130 -11.05 12.52 19.77
N ARG A 131 -9.93 12.44 20.51
CA ARG A 131 -9.29 13.67 20.97
C ARG A 131 -8.81 14.50 19.77
N THR A 132 -9.02 15.80 19.79
CA THR A 132 -8.69 16.69 18.67
C THR A 132 -7.20 16.67 18.34
N ASP A 133 -6.32 16.46 19.33
CA ASP A 133 -4.87 16.30 19.17
C ASP A 133 -4.45 14.96 18.55
N ASN A 134 -5.36 13.98 18.47
CA ASN A 134 -5.17 12.68 17.82
C ASN A 134 -5.78 12.64 16.40
N LEU A 135 -6.42 13.72 15.94
CA LEU A 135 -7.11 13.77 14.66
C LEU A 135 -6.39 14.72 13.71
N ILE A 136 -6.34 14.34 12.43
CA ILE A 136 -5.64 15.13 11.42
C ILE A 136 -6.31 15.06 10.05
N SER A 137 -6.39 16.19 9.34
CA SER A 137 -6.95 16.25 7.99
C SER A 137 -5.92 15.89 6.93
N LEU A 138 -6.25 14.90 6.10
CA LEU A 138 -5.38 14.39 5.03
C LEU A 138 -6.15 14.30 3.71
N CYS A 139 -5.47 14.59 2.60
CA CYS A 139 -6.00 14.28 1.27
C CYS A 139 -6.06 12.78 1.02
N HIS A 140 -6.81 12.34 0.01
CA HIS A 140 -6.96 10.91 -0.33
C HIS A 140 -5.61 10.17 -0.45
N SER A 141 -4.64 10.77 -1.15
CA SER A 141 -3.31 10.19 -1.36
C SER A 141 -2.55 10.01 -0.04
N CYS A 142 -2.52 11.05 0.79
CA CYS A 142 -1.85 11.01 2.08
C CYS A 142 -2.53 10.05 3.06
N HIS A 143 -3.87 10.07 3.12
CA HIS A 143 -4.65 9.17 3.95
C HIS A 143 -4.41 7.69 3.56
N SER A 144 -4.36 7.38 2.27
CA SER A 144 -4.01 6.02 1.81
C SER A 144 -2.59 5.65 2.24
N LYS A 145 -1.62 6.56 2.04
CA LYS A 145 -0.21 6.36 2.41
C LYS A 145 -0.02 6.07 3.90
N THR A 146 -0.69 6.81 4.78
CA THR A 146 -0.54 6.67 6.24
C THR A 146 -1.21 5.41 6.79
N ASN A 147 -2.12 4.77 6.07
CA ASN A 147 -2.66 3.47 6.46
C ASN A 147 -1.64 2.31 6.35
N HIS A 148 -0.51 2.57 5.69
CA HIS A 148 0.65 1.67 5.64
C HIS A 148 1.71 2.10 6.66
N HIS A 149 2.41 1.12 7.24
CA HIS A 149 3.54 1.38 8.15
C HIS A 149 3.16 2.27 9.33
N ARG A 150 2.06 1.91 9.98
CA ARG A 150 1.39 2.68 11.03
C ARG A 150 2.31 3.12 12.16
N THR A 151 3.30 2.31 12.51
CA THR A 151 4.32 2.60 13.55
C THR A 151 5.33 3.69 13.17
N GLU A 152 5.31 4.16 11.93
CA GLU A 152 6.25 5.16 11.42
C GLU A 152 5.62 6.54 11.28
N TRP A 153 4.32 6.67 11.43
CA TRP A 153 3.62 7.96 11.32
C TRP A 153 3.33 8.51 12.71
N GLY A 154 3.45 9.83 12.86
CA GLY A 154 3.19 10.49 14.12
C GLY A 154 3.49 11.98 14.04
N VAL A 155 3.22 12.69 15.13
CA VAL A 155 3.54 14.11 15.28
C VAL A 155 4.92 14.24 15.92
N TYR A 156 5.82 14.94 15.23
CA TYR A 156 7.19 15.20 15.68
C TYR A 156 7.47 16.69 15.51
N ASN A 157 7.91 17.37 16.58
CA ASN A 157 8.13 18.82 16.58
C ASN A 157 6.91 19.62 16.08
N GLY A 158 5.70 19.16 16.44
CA GLY A 158 4.44 19.79 16.01
C GLY A 158 4.02 19.53 14.57
N GLN A 159 4.76 18.70 13.82
CA GLN A 159 4.42 18.35 12.43
C GLN A 159 4.13 16.87 12.28
N PHE A 160 3.06 16.53 11.56
CA PHE A 160 2.75 15.16 11.24
C PHE A 160 3.61 14.68 10.07
N GLN A 161 4.47 13.71 10.33
CA GLN A 161 5.42 13.20 9.35
C GLN A 161 5.79 11.75 9.61
N ARG A 162 6.51 11.16 8.65
CA ARG A 162 7.06 9.82 8.80
C ARG A 162 8.39 9.88 9.53
N ASN A 163 8.55 9.06 10.56
CA ASN A 163 9.81 8.87 11.25
C ASN A 163 10.65 7.79 10.55
N GLU A 164 11.72 8.23 9.90
CA GLU A 164 12.64 7.33 9.19
C GLU A 164 13.47 6.44 10.12
N ALA A 165 13.63 6.80 11.40
CA ALA A 165 14.34 5.97 12.37
C ALA A 165 13.63 4.63 12.63
N ASN A 166 12.28 4.64 12.61
CA ASN A 166 11.46 3.44 12.77
C ASN A 166 11.40 2.55 11.50
N VAL A 167 11.94 3.02 10.37
CA VAL A 167 12.00 2.27 9.11
C VAL A 167 13.06 1.15 9.17
N ARG A 168 14.12 1.35 9.97
CA ARG A 168 15.24 0.42 10.08
C ARG A 168 14.86 -0.89 10.78
N ASP A 169 13.92 -0.85 11.71
CA ASP A 169 13.47 -2.02 12.49
C ASP A 169 12.72 -3.06 11.64
N ARG A 170 12.24 -2.68 10.44
CA ARG A 170 11.58 -3.61 9.51
C ARG A 170 12.51 -4.56 8.77
N TYR A 171 13.82 -4.30 8.72
CA TYR A 171 14.75 -5.18 8.00
C TYR A 171 15.39 -6.25 8.90
N GLU A 172 15.46 -6.04 10.21
CA GLU A 172 16.05 -7.02 11.15
C GLU A 172 15.08 -8.17 11.52
N GLY A 173 13.81 -8.10 11.12
CA GLY A 173 12.79 -9.15 11.39
C GLY A 173 11.94 -9.60 10.18
N SER A 174 12.20 -9.11 8.97
CA SER A 174 11.37 -9.45 7.80
C SER A 174 11.50 -10.94 7.41
N PRO A 175 10.39 -11.68 7.21
CA PRO A 175 10.42 -13.09 6.76
C PRO A 175 11.10 -13.30 5.39
N ARG A 176 11.38 -12.21 4.67
CA ARG A 176 12.10 -12.24 3.39
C ARG A 176 13.63 -12.30 3.54
N VAL A 177 14.15 -12.24 4.76
CA VAL A 177 15.59 -12.27 5.08
C VAL A 177 15.99 -13.61 5.73
N ARG A 178 15.23 -14.69 5.52
CA ARG A 178 15.64 -16.06 5.89
C ARG A 178 15.96 -16.90 4.66
#